data_AF-A8V1E6-F1
#
_entry.id   AF-A8V1E6-F1
#
_cell.length_a   1.000
_cell.length_b   1.000
_cell.length_c   1.000
_cell.angle_alpha   90.00
_cell.angle_beta   90.00
_cell.angle_gamma   90.00
#
_symmetry.space_group_name_H-M   'P 1'
#
loop_
_entity.id
_entity.type
_entity.pdbx_description
1 polymer ?
#
loop_
_entity_poly.entity_id
_entity_poly.type
_entity_poly.pdbx_seq_one_letter_code
_entity_poly.pdbx_strand_id
1 'polypeptide(L)'
;MADEKGYAVILIYHKFDEPKSPSTSVPIEDFKKQMRYLYENNYNVVSLDKLLQYIKNKNIPPKTIVITIDDGYKSTMKAFKVLKRYNFPFTVFLYMEGVGVYPDYLTKKQINELKKYPYITFGNHSFSHRHFAKVSKKLDKEKYVKNFIEDTLKAEEKFKKLIGYKPKFYAYPYGDYNEILTNVLKNLGYKAAFTQDPASFSYSYDLYTVPRQPIVGHWGNLKHFIKVLNMKPLEIKNFYPKYGILTKNPPDKIEAKVRDLSNYKNCGIYVSELGWLKPEIKGNILYVNNLPSFKRWKNRIGFTCFEKSTDKQARFFYMIINPQ
;
A
#
# COMPACT_ATOMS: atom_id res chain seq x y z
N MET A 1 25.80 7.50 -17.01
CA MET A 1 24.32 7.42 -16.91
C MET A 1 24.02 7.03 -15.48
N ALA A 2 23.38 7.92 -14.71
CA ALA A 2 23.14 7.66 -13.30
C ALA A 2 22.26 6.41 -13.13
N ASP A 3 22.69 5.57 -12.19
CA ASP A 3 22.12 4.33 -11.69
C ASP A 3 20.64 4.52 -11.25
N GLU A 4 19.71 4.71 -12.20
CA GLU A 4 18.25 4.74 -11.94
C GLU A 4 17.84 3.34 -11.50
N LYS A 5 18.01 3.08 -10.21
CA LYS A 5 17.37 1.98 -9.51
C LYS A 5 15.87 2.11 -9.77
N GLY A 6 15.33 1.24 -10.61
CA GLY A 6 13.94 1.33 -11.01
C GLY A 6 12.97 1.20 -9.84
N TYR A 7 11.70 1.48 -10.10
CA TYR A 7 10.64 1.50 -9.11
C TYR A 7 9.45 0.70 -9.59
N ALA A 8 8.57 0.32 -8.67
CA ALA A 8 7.33 -0.37 -8.98
C ALA A 8 6.12 0.44 -8.53
N VAL A 9 5.05 0.42 -9.31
CA VAL A 9 3.75 0.93 -8.89
C VAL A 9 2.88 -0.25 -8.48
N ILE A 10 2.56 -0.34 -7.20
CA ILE A 10 1.67 -1.37 -6.67
C ILE A 10 0.27 -0.76 -6.56
N LEU A 11 -0.67 -1.28 -7.33
CA LEU A 11 -2.05 -0.81 -7.38
C LEU A 11 -2.89 -1.55 -6.34
N ILE A 12 -3.80 -0.87 -5.67
CA ILE A 12 -4.80 -1.47 -4.77
C ILE A 12 -6.22 -1.16 -5.25
N TYR A 13 -6.98 -2.23 -5.47
CA TYR A 13 -8.42 -2.24 -5.74
C TYR A 13 -9.16 -2.94 -4.58
N HIS A 14 -10.48 -2.79 -4.49
CA HIS A 14 -11.30 -3.53 -3.51
C HIS A 14 -12.55 -4.14 -4.15
N LYS A 15 -13.46 -3.31 -4.68
CA LYS A 15 -14.76 -3.73 -5.23
C LYS A 15 -14.91 -3.37 -6.71
N PHE A 16 -15.78 -4.08 -7.42
CA PHE A 16 -16.09 -3.86 -8.84
C PHE A 16 -17.62 -3.86 -9.13
N ASP A 17 -18.14 -2.76 -9.67
CA ASP A 17 -19.57 -2.41 -9.79
C ASP A 17 -20.40 -2.68 -8.53
N GLU A 18 -19.98 -2.12 -7.40
CA GLU A 18 -20.73 -2.15 -6.14
C GLU A 18 -21.22 -0.73 -5.80
N PRO A 19 -22.35 -0.27 -6.38
CA PRO A 19 -22.81 1.12 -6.23
C PRO A 19 -23.21 1.47 -4.79
N LYS A 20 -23.53 0.46 -3.95
CA LYS A 20 -23.78 0.64 -2.51
C LYS A 20 -22.52 0.95 -1.70
N SER A 21 -21.33 0.86 -2.30
CA SER A 21 -20.04 1.21 -1.67
C SER A 21 -19.15 1.93 -2.68
N PRO A 22 -19.56 3.12 -3.17
CA PRO A 22 -18.93 3.76 -4.32
C PRO A 22 -17.52 4.26 -4.01
N SER A 23 -17.17 4.52 -2.75
CA SER A 23 -15.85 5.02 -2.35
C SER A 23 -14.73 4.00 -2.55
N THR A 24 -15.04 2.70 -2.55
CA THR A 24 -14.07 1.59 -2.72
C THR A 24 -14.35 0.73 -3.96
N SER A 25 -15.35 1.11 -4.76
CA SER A 25 -15.74 0.40 -5.97
C SER A 25 -15.22 1.08 -7.23
N VAL A 26 -14.74 0.30 -8.19
CA VAL A 26 -14.37 0.75 -9.54
C VAL A 26 -15.35 0.16 -10.55
N PRO A 27 -15.91 0.96 -11.48
CA PRO A 27 -16.68 0.41 -12.58
C PRO A 27 -15.85 -0.57 -13.41
N ILE A 28 -16.40 -1.74 -13.75
CA ILE A 28 -15.67 -2.80 -14.46
C ILE A 28 -15.22 -2.34 -15.84
N GLU A 29 -15.95 -1.43 -16.49
CA GLU A 29 -15.54 -0.84 -17.76
C GLU A 29 -14.31 0.05 -17.62
N ASP A 30 -14.15 0.77 -16.51
CA ASP A 30 -12.94 1.52 -16.25
C ASP A 30 -11.78 0.57 -15.95
N PHE A 31 -12.01 -0.49 -15.18
CA PHE A 31 -10.99 -1.52 -14.97
C PHE A 31 -10.54 -2.18 -16.29
N LYS A 32 -11.46 -2.48 -17.21
CA LYS A 32 -11.12 -2.98 -18.55
C LYS A 32 -10.24 -2.01 -19.32
N LYS A 33 -10.59 -0.72 -19.34
CA LYS A 33 -9.78 0.33 -19.99
C LYS A 33 -8.39 0.42 -19.39
N GLN A 34 -8.27 0.33 -18.07
CA GLN A 34 -6.99 0.34 -17.36
C GLN A 34 -6.12 -0.86 -17.75
N MET A 35 -6.67 -2.08 -17.71
CA MET A 35 -5.92 -3.29 -18.06
C MET A 35 -5.49 -3.29 -19.54
N ARG A 36 -6.39 -2.84 -20.43
CA ARG A 36 -6.06 -2.63 -21.85
C ARG A 36 -4.90 -1.65 -22.01
N TYR A 37 -4.95 -0.50 -21.31
CA TYR A 37 -3.89 0.49 -21.35
C TYR A 37 -2.54 -0.09 -20.90
N LEU A 38 -2.51 -0.88 -19.81
CA LEU A 38 -1.29 -1.55 -19.37
C LEU A 38 -0.72 -2.47 -20.46
N TYR A 39 -1.58 -3.24 -21.11
CA TYR A 39 -1.21 -4.16 -22.18
C TYR A 39 -0.67 -3.42 -23.42
N GLU A 40 -1.43 -2.48 -23.97
CA GLU A 40 -1.08 -1.73 -25.19
C GLU A 40 0.18 -0.87 -25.02
N ASN A 41 0.50 -0.44 -23.79
CA ASN A 41 1.66 0.41 -23.50
C ASN A 41 2.87 -0.38 -22.95
N ASN A 42 2.86 -1.71 -23.07
CA ASN A 42 3.95 -2.61 -22.70
C ASN A 42 4.40 -2.43 -21.25
N TYR A 43 3.45 -2.37 -20.31
CA TYR A 43 3.78 -2.39 -18.89
C TYR A 43 4.18 -3.80 -18.43
N ASN A 44 5.18 -3.86 -17.55
CA ASN A 44 5.67 -5.10 -16.97
C ASN A 44 4.82 -5.45 -15.74
N VAL A 45 3.67 -6.09 -15.98
CA VAL A 45 2.77 -6.54 -14.90
C VAL A 45 3.31 -7.83 -14.28
N VAL A 46 3.71 -7.78 -13.01
CA VAL A 46 4.39 -8.89 -12.32
C VAL A 46 3.72 -9.29 -11.01
N SER A 47 3.96 -10.53 -10.58
CA SER A 47 3.54 -10.99 -9.26
C SER A 47 4.39 -10.36 -8.14
N LEU A 48 3.89 -10.41 -6.90
CA LEU A 48 4.65 -9.96 -5.73
C LEU A 48 5.93 -10.78 -5.52
N ASP A 49 5.91 -12.10 -5.74
CA ASP A 49 7.13 -12.91 -5.67
C ASP A 49 8.18 -12.44 -6.70
N LYS A 50 7.76 -12.07 -7.91
CA LYS A 50 8.67 -11.54 -8.94
C LYS A 50 9.20 -10.15 -8.58
N LEU A 51 8.36 -9.28 -8.00
CA LEU A 51 8.81 -7.99 -7.47
C LEU A 51 9.87 -8.19 -6.37
N LEU A 52 9.68 -9.13 -5.44
CA LEU A 52 10.71 -9.43 -4.42
C LEU A 52 12.03 -9.91 -5.03
N GLN A 53 12.00 -10.67 -6.13
CA GLN A 53 13.22 -11.05 -6.87
C GLN A 53 13.93 -9.82 -7.45
N TYR A 54 13.19 -8.90 -8.07
CA TYR A 54 13.74 -7.63 -8.58
C TYR A 54 14.36 -6.79 -7.47
N ILE A 55 13.70 -6.72 -6.32
CA ILE A 55 14.23 -6.01 -5.14
C ILE A 55 15.53 -6.65 -4.66
N LYS A 56 15.56 -7.99 -4.50
CA LYS A 56 16.75 -8.72 -4.10
C LYS A 56 17.93 -8.49 -5.05
N ASN A 57 17.66 -8.49 -6.36
CA ASN A 57 18.65 -8.29 -7.40
C ASN A 57 19.00 -6.81 -7.65
N LYS A 58 18.42 -5.88 -6.86
CA LYS A 58 18.60 -4.43 -7.02
C LYS A 58 18.28 -3.91 -8.44
N ASN A 59 17.37 -4.58 -9.14
CA ASN A 59 17.00 -4.24 -10.50
C ASN A 59 15.49 -4.43 -10.69
N ILE A 60 14.75 -3.33 -10.58
CA ILE A 60 13.33 -3.27 -10.93
C ILE A 60 13.23 -2.71 -12.35
N PRO A 61 12.71 -3.47 -13.34
CA PRO A 61 12.57 -2.97 -14.70
C PRO A 61 11.66 -1.73 -14.78
N PRO A 62 11.88 -0.83 -15.76
CA PRO A 62 10.95 0.27 -16.02
C PRO A 62 9.51 -0.23 -16.25
N LYS A 63 8.52 0.61 -15.95
CA LYS A 63 7.09 0.29 -16.10
C LYS A 63 6.65 -0.96 -15.34
N THR A 64 7.30 -1.32 -14.23
CA THR A 64 6.89 -2.45 -13.39
C THR A 64 5.64 -2.12 -12.59
N ILE A 65 4.59 -2.93 -12.78
CA ILE A 65 3.29 -2.79 -12.13
C ILE A 65 2.96 -4.06 -11.36
N VAL A 66 2.38 -3.92 -10.17
CA VAL A 66 1.75 -5.02 -9.44
C VAL A 66 0.29 -4.69 -9.21
N ILE A 67 -0.59 -5.67 -9.42
CA ILE A 67 -2.03 -5.53 -9.21
C ILE A 67 -2.41 -6.26 -7.92
N THR A 68 -3.00 -5.53 -6.96
CA THR A 68 -3.53 -6.10 -5.72
C THR A 68 -5.00 -5.76 -5.54
N ILE A 69 -5.76 -6.69 -4.98
CA ILE A 69 -7.19 -6.56 -4.68
C ILE A 69 -7.39 -6.95 -3.21
N ASP A 70 -7.92 -6.05 -2.40
CA ASP A 70 -8.10 -6.27 -0.96
C ASP A 70 -9.49 -6.85 -0.63
N ASP A 71 -9.63 -7.31 0.61
CA ASP A 71 -10.83 -7.84 1.27
C ASP A 71 -11.37 -9.19 0.75
N GLY A 72 -11.26 -9.49 -0.54
CA GLY A 72 -11.79 -10.72 -1.12
C GLY A 72 -13.31 -10.71 -1.33
N TYR A 73 -13.86 -9.58 -1.79
CA TYR A 73 -15.26 -9.47 -2.21
C TYR A 73 -15.59 -10.34 -3.43
N LYS A 74 -16.86 -10.77 -3.57
CA LYS A 74 -17.33 -11.54 -4.74
C LYS A 74 -17.09 -10.83 -6.07
N SER A 75 -17.15 -9.50 -6.08
CA SER A 75 -16.87 -8.69 -7.27
C SER A 75 -15.44 -8.84 -7.80
N THR A 76 -14.50 -9.37 -7.01
CA THR A 76 -13.18 -9.83 -7.48
C THR A 76 -13.28 -10.78 -8.68
N MET A 77 -14.34 -11.60 -8.77
CA MET A 77 -14.55 -12.49 -9.91
C MET A 77 -14.76 -11.74 -11.24
N LYS A 78 -15.27 -10.50 -11.20
CA LYS A 78 -15.39 -9.65 -12.39
C LYS A 78 -14.01 -9.21 -12.87
N ALA A 79 -13.17 -8.73 -11.96
CA ALA A 79 -11.79 -8.37 -12.26
C ALA A 79 -10.96 -9.56 -12.75
N PHE A 80 -11.14 -10.73 -12.14
CA PHE A 80 -10.48 -11.96 -12.57
C PHE A 80 -10.73 -12.29 -14.05
N LYS A 81 -11.98 -12.17 -14.52
CA LYS A 81 -12.32 -12.40 -15.93
C LYS A 81 -11.58 -11.46 -16.89
N VAL A 82 -11.31 -10.23 -16.46
CA VAL A 82 -10.55 -9.24 -17.25
C VAL A 82 -9.06 -9.56 -17.22
N LEU A 83 -8.48 -9.77 -16.03
CA LEU A 83 -7.06 -10.06 -15.84
C LEU A 83 -6.62 -11.33 -16.59
N LYS A 84 -7.46 -12.36 -16.59
CA LYS A 84 -7.23 -13.62 -17.31
C LYS A 84 -7.03 -13.42 -18.81
N ARG A 85 -7.69 -12.43 -19.44
CA ARG A 85 -7.55 -12.16 -20.89
C ARG A 85 -6.15 -11.69 -21.28
N TYR A 86 -5.43 -11.08 -20.33
CA TYR A 86 -4.09 -10.53 -20.56
C TYR A 86 -3.00 -11.38 -19.91
N ASN A 87 -3.35 -12.53 -19.31
CA ASN A 87 -2.45 -13.33 -18.48
C ASN A 87 -1.76 -12.51 -17.37
N PHE A 88 -2.43 -11.47 -16.87
CA PHE A 88 -1.85 -10.61 -15.84
C PHE A 88 -1.82 -11.32 -14.49
N PRO A 89 -0.67 -11.32 -13.80
CA PRO A 89 -0.60 -11.74 -12.42
C PRO A 89 -1.27 -10.73 -11.49
N PHE A 90 -1.86 -11.21 -10.41
CA PHE A 90 -2.46 -10.36 -9.40
C PHE A 90 -2.47 -11.04 -8.03
N THR A 91 -2.55 -10.23 -6.98
CA THR A 91 -2.68 -10.72 -5.60
C THR A 91 -4.04 -10.35 -5.02
N VAL A 92 -4.68 -11.28 -4.33
CA VAL A 92 -5.89 -11.02 -3.53
C VAL A 92 -5.54 -11.13 -2.05
N PHE A 93 -5.66 -10.04 -1.29
CA PHE A 93 -5.53 -10.04 0.16
C PHE A 93 -6.88 -10.37 0.80
N LEU A 94 -6.95 -11.46 1.55
CA LEU A 94 -8.20 -12.03 2.04
C LEU A 94 -8.47 -11.68 3.50
N TYR A 95 -9.60 -11.01 3.76
CA TYR A 95 -10.15 -10.83 5.10
C TYR A 95 -10.75 -12.16 5.57
N MET A 96 -10.08 -12.81 6.52
CA MET A 96 -10.34 -14.22 6.77
C MET A 96 -11.61 -14.50 7.56
N GLU A 97 -12.16 -13.59 8.35
CA GLU A 97 -13.46 -13.84 9.00
C GLU A 97 -14.59 -13.91 7.96
N GLY A 98 -14.61 -12.99 6.98
CA GLY A 98 -15.68 -12.93 5.99
C GLY A 98 -15.57 -13.92 4.83
N VAL A 99 -14.38 -14.17 4.32
CA VAL A 99 -14.19 -15.05 3.15
C VAL A 99 -14.67 -16.49 3.45
N GLY A 100 -15.48 -17.04 2.54
CA GLY A 100 -16.11 -18.35 2.68
C GLY A 100 -17.27 -18.43 3.68
N VAL A 101 -17.65 -17.31 4.32
CA VAL A 101 -18.69 -17.27 5.38
C VAL A 101 -19.75 -16.21 5.05
N TYR A 102 -19.35 -14.97 4.82
CA TYR A 102 -20.26 -13.84 4.59
C TYR A 102 -20.72 -13.75 3.13
N PRO A 103 -21.97 -13.32 2.87
CA PRO A 103 -22.59 -13.38 1.55
C PRO A 103 -21.91 -12.47 0.51
N ASP A 104 -21.27 -11.38 0.93
CA ASP A 104 -20.64 -10.42 -0.01
C ASP A 104 -19.21 -10.83 -0.41
N TYR A 105 -18.65 -11.84 0.26
CA TYR A 105 -17.26 -12.27 0.08
C TYR A 105 -17.14 -13.54 -0.74
N LEU A 106 -15.95 -13.79 -1.27
CA LEU A 106 -15.65 -14.95 -2.09
C LEU A 106 -16.04 -16.25 -1.38
N THR A 107 -16.79 -17.09 -2.07
CA THR A 107 -17.15 -18.44 -1.60
C THR A 107 -15.98 -19.41 -1.81
N LYS A 108 -16.00 -20.55 -1.10
CA LYS A 108 -15.03 -21.64 -1.33
C LYS A 108 -14.99 -22.08 -2.79
N LYS A 109 -16.13 -22.14 -3.48
CA LYS A 109 -16.23 -22.48 -4.91
C LYS A 109 -15.48 -21.47 -5.79
N GLN A 110 -15.69 -20.17 -5.56
CA GLN A 110 -15.02 -19.09 -6.30
C GLN A 110 -13.51 -19.05 -6.02
N ILE A 111 -13.10 -19.30 -4.78
CA ILE A 111 -11.68 -19.42 -4.42
C ILE A 111 -11.04 -20.59 -5.15
N ASN A 112 -11.70 -21.75 -5.19
CA ASN A 112 -11.21 -22.90 -5.94
C ASN A 112 -11.13 -22.62 -7.44
N GLU A 113 -12.02 -21.80 -7.99
CA GLU A 113 -11.93 -21.34 -9.38
C GLU A 113 -10.72 -20.43 -9.59
N LEU A 114 -10.53 -19.42 -8.72
CA LEU A 114 -9.39 -18.51 -8.76
C LEU A 114 -8.05 -19.27 -8.65
N LYS A 115 -7.96 -20.25 -7.75
CA LYS A 115 -6.76 -21.09 -7.56
C LYS A 115 -6.31 -21.84 -8.82
N LYS A 116 -7.20 -22.09 -9.78
CA LYS A 116 -6.83 -22.74 -11.06
C LYS A 116 -6.01 -21.83 -11.97
N TYR A 117 -5.99 -20.53 -11.70
CA TYR A 117 -5.22 -19.57 -12.49
C TYR A 117 -3.77 -19.51 -11.98
N PRO A 118 -2.77 -19.82 -12.83
CA PRO A 118 -1.37 -19.94 -12.38
C PRO A 118 -0.74 -18.61 -11.93
N TYR A 119 -1.33 -17.47 -12.28
CA TYR A 119 -0.79 -16.15 -12.00
C TYR A 119 -1.45 -15.44 -10.80
N ILE A 120 -2.29 -16.14 -10.02
CA ILE A 120 -2.85 -15.58 -8.79
C ILE A 120 -1.95 -15.86 -7.60
N THR A 121 -1.86 -14.88 -6.70
CA THR A 121 -1.34 -15.06 -5.34
C THR A 121 -2.41 -14.67 -4.34
N PHE A 122 -2.57 -15.43 -3.27
CA PHE A 122 -3.38 -15.00 -2.13
C PHE A 122 -2.48 -14.52 -0.98
N GLY A 123 -2.85 -13.41 -0.34
CA GLY A 123 -2.18 -12.82 0.83
C GLY A 123 -3.13 -12.63 2.01
N ASN A 124 -2.57 -12.43 3.20
CA ASN A 124 -3.33 -12.25 4.43
C ASN A 124 -3.83 -10.80 4.57
N HIS A 125 -5.11 -10.60 4.90
CA HIS A 125 -5.68 -9.29 5.24
C HIS A 125 -6.30 -9.29 6.64
N SER A 126 -5.62 -9.94 7.60
CA SER A 126 -6.07 -10.20 8.97
C SER A 126 -7.27 -11.15 9.07
N PHE A 127 -7.55 -11.62 10.29
CA PHE A 127 -8.79 -12.36 10.56
C PHE A 127 -9.95 -11.40 10.72
N SER A 128 -9.84 -10.39 11.60
CA SER A 128 -10.95 -9.54 12.05
C SER A 128 -11.08 -8.17 11.35
N HIS A 129 -10.15 -7.80 10.45
CA HIS A 129 -10.13 -6.51 9.75
C HIS A 129 -10.17 -5.29 10.68
N ARG A 130 -9.51 -5.39 11.85
CA ARG A 130 -9.49 -4.30 12.84
C ARG A 130 -8.44 -3.23 12.51
N HIS A 131 -8.66 -2.03 13.02
CA HIS A 131 -7.67 -0.95 13.05
C HIS A 131 -6.55 -1.25 14.07
N PHE A 132 -5.71 -2.25 13.80
CA PHE A 132 -4.68 -2.67 14.74
C PHE A 132 -3.68 -1.57 15.09
N ALA A 133 -3.40 -0.60 14.20
CA ALA A 133 -2.44 0.45 14.53
C ALA A 133 -2.95 1.46 15.57
N LYS A 134 -4.26 1.50 15.84
CA LYS A 134 -4.85 2.42 16.82
C LYS A 134 -4.48 1.99 18.24
N VAL A 135 -3.80 2.86 18.97
CA VAL A 135 -3.37 2.62 20.36
C VAL A 135 -3.85 3.72 21.29
N SER A 136 -3.96 3.40 22.58
CA SER A 136 -4.25 4.37 23.64
C SER A 136 -2.97 4.91 24.28
N LYS A 137 -3.07 6.01 25.03
CA LYS A 137 -1.94 6.56 25.82
C LYS A 137 -1.43 5.59 26.89
N LYS A 138 -2.31 4.75 27.44
CA LYS A 138 -2.00 3.71 28.44
C LYS A 138 -1.91 2.35 27.77
N LEU A 139 -1.13 2.24 26.71
CA LEU A 139 -0.99 1.01 25.93
C LEU A 139 -0.37 -0.10 26.79
N ASP A 140 -1.14 -1.15 27.05
CA ASP A 140 -0.60 -2.45 27.43
C ASP A 140 0.01 -3.11 26.18
N LYS A 141 1.33 -2.99 26.05
CA LYS A 141 2.07 -3.44 24.87
C LYS A 141 2.02 -4.96 24.70
N GLU A 142 2.08 -5.72 25.79
CA GLU A 142 2.07 -7.19 25.73
C GLU A 142 0.73 -7.70 25.24
N LYS A 143 -0.37 -7.22 25.83
CA LYS A 143 -1.72 -7.57 25.40
C LYS A 143 -1.97 -7.13 23.95
N TYR A 144 -1.50 -5.95 23.58
CA TYR A 144 -1.61 -5.44 22.21
C TYR A 144 -0.92 -6.35 21.18
N VAL A 145 0.34 -6.72 21.43
CA VAL A 145 1.12 -7.63 20.58
C VAL A 145 0.44 -9.00 20.52
N LYS A 146 0.04 -9.55 21.67
CA LYS A 146 -0.66 -10.84 21.76
C LYS A 146 -1.92 -10.86 20.91
N ASN A 147 -2.78 -9.85 21.02
CA ASN A 147 -4.02 -9.75 20.25
C ASN A 147 -3.76 -9.73 18.73
N PHE A 148 -2.73 -9.01 18.28
CA PHE A 148 -2.41 -8.96 16.86
C PHE A 148 -1.81 -10.28 16.33
N ILE A 149 -0.98 -10.95 17.14
CA ILE A 149 -0.44 -12.28 16.81
C ILE A 149 -1.58 -13.29 16.71
N GLU A 150 -2.47 -13.35 17.70
CA GLU A 150 -3.59 -14.28 17.73
C GLU A 150 -4.52 -14.10 16.52
N ASP A 151 -4.86 -12.85 16.17
CA ASP A 151 -5.64 -12.56 14.96
C ASP A 151 -4.93 -13.02 13.68
N THR A 152 -3.64 -12.68 13.56
CA THR A 152 -2.85 -13.03 12.38
C THR A 152 -2.71 -14.54 12.21
N LEU A 153 -2.44 -15.27 13.29
CA LEU A 153 -2.32 -16.74 13.27
C LEU A 153 -3.67 -17.43 13.03
N LYS A 154 -4.77 -16.90 13.58
CA LYS A 154 -6.12 -17.39 13.28
C LYS A 154 -6.45 -17.24 11.79
N ALA A 155 -6.04 -16.12 11.18
CA ALA A 155 -6.15 -15.94 9.74
C ALA A 155 -5.31 -16.97 8.97
N GLU A 156 -4.06 -17.20 9.37
CA GLU A 156 -3.18 -18.20 8.75
C GLU A 156 -3.75 -19.62 8.83
N GLU A 157 -4.35 -20.00 9.95
CA GLU A 157 -4.98 -21.31 10.11
C GLU A 157 -6.13 -21.49 9.11
N LYS A 158 -7.03 -20.50 9.00
CA LYS A 158 -8.12 -20.52 8.02
C LYS A 158 -7.57 -20.50 6.59
N PHE A 159 -6.48 -19.76 6.35
CA PHE A 159 -5.79 -19.72 5.06
C PHE A 159 -5.26 -21.10 4.66
N LYS A 160 -4.62 -21.82 5.57
CA LYS A 160 -4.13 -23.18 5.34
C LYS A 160 -5.28 -24.12 4.98
N LYS A 161 -6.43 -24.03 5.67
CA LYS A 161 -7.62 -24.84 5.39
C LYS A 161 -8.27 -24.52 4.04
N LEU A 162 -8.34 -23.24 3.65
CA LEU A 162 -9.09 -22.79 2.48
C LEU A 162 -8.23 -22.76 1.20
N ILE A 163 -6.99 -22.29 1.33
CA ILE A 163 -6.08 -22.08 0.20
C ILE A 163 -5.04 -23.21 0.09
N GLY A 164 -4.62 -23.80 1.21
CA GLY A 164 -3.70 -24.94 1.24
C GLY A 164 -2.25 -24.59 1.59
N TYR A 165 -1.94 -23.32 1.87
CA TYR A 165 -0.60 -22.88 2.25
C TYR A 165 -0.64 -21.71 3.25
N LYS A 166 0.48 -21.41 3.91
CA LYS A 166 0.62 -20.20 4.75
C LYS A 166 0.92 -18.98 3.87
N PRO A 167 0.18 -17.86 4.00
CA PRO A 167 0.43 -16.67 3.19
C PRO A 167 1.82 -16.08 3.44
N LYS A 168 2.47 -15.61 2.38
CA LYS A 168 3.78 -14.93 2.44
C LYS A 168 3.68 -13.42 2.61
N PHE A 169 2.53 -12.85 2.27
CA PHE A 169 2.30 -11.41 2.15
C PHE A 169 1.16 -10.98 3.06
N TYR A 170 1.26 -9.78 3.64
CA TYR A 170 0.24 -9.21 4.52
C TYR A 170 -0.15 -7.80 4.08
N ALA A 171 -1.43 -7.51 3.88
CA ALA A 171 -1.90 -6.13 3.70
C ALA A 171 -2.50 -5.65 5.02
N TYR A 172 -2.09 -4.48 5.51
CA TYR A 172 -2.66 -3.91 6.72
C TYR A 172 -4.10 -3.44 6.44
N PRO A 173 -5.12 -3.89 7.21
CA PRO A 173 -6.47 -3.31 7.13
C PRO A 173 -6.42 -1.80 7.20
N TYR A 174 -7.15 -1.12 6.31
CA TYR A 174 -7.18 0.35 6.15
C TYR A 174 -5.83 1.01 5.80
N GLY A 175 -4.79 0.22 5.53
CA GLY A 175 -3.42 0.69 5.43
C GLY A 175 -2.89 1.24 6.75
N ASP A 176 -3.41 0.75 7.88
CA ASP A 176 -3.06 1.21 9.22
C ASP A 176 -1.98 0.32 9.84
N TYR A 177 -0.79 0.89 10.07
CA TYR A 177 0.39 0.20 10.58
C TYR A 177 1.15 1.06 11.62
N ASN A 178 2.01 0.41 12.40
CA ASN A 178 3.01 1.05 13.23
C ASN A 178 4.23 0.12 13.37
N GLU A 179 5.29 0.60 14.02
CA GLU A 179 6.55 -0.10 14.21
C GLU A 179 6.43 -1.40 15.02
N ILE A 180 5.43 -1.51 15.91
CA ILE A 180 5.18 -2.74 16.66
C ILE A 180 4.61 -3.81 15.71
N LEU A 181 3.61 -3.45 14.90
CA LEU A 181 2.97 -4.37 13.97
C LEU A 181 3.93 -4.85 12.88
N THR A 182 4.78 -3.97 12.34
CA THR A 182 5.79 -4.35 11.33
C THR A 182 6.78 -5.38 11.91
N ASN A 183 7.24 -5.16 13.14
CA ASN A 183 8.13 -6.10 13.84
C ASN A 183 7.47 -7.45 14.11
N VAL A 184 6.19 -7.47 14.50
CA VAL A 184 5.44 -8.72 14.68
C VAL A 184 5.37 -9.51 13.37
N LEU A 185 4.97 -8.87 12.26
CA LEU A 185 4.88 -9.57 10.97
C LEU A 185 6.23 -10.10 10.48
N LYS A 186 7.31 -9.35 10.73
CA LYS A 186 8.68 -9.80 10.46
C LYS A 186 9.04 -11.05 11.26
N ASN A 187 8.73 -11.07 12.56
CA ASN A 187 8.99 -12.21 13.43
C ASN A 187 8.13 -13.44 13.09
N LEU A 188 6.90 -13.23 12.57
CA LEU A 188 6.04 -14.30 12.08
C LEU A 188 6.45 -14.86 10.71
N GLY A 189 7.47 -14.28 10.07
CA GLY A 189 8.08 -14.77 8.84
C GLY A 189 7.41 -14.31 7.54
N TYR A 190 6.56 -13.28 7.58
CA TYR A 190 6.04 -12.64 6.36
C TYR A 190 7.20 -12.08 5.53
N LYS A 191 7.09 -12.11 4.20
CA LYS A 191 8.13 -11.64 3.29
C LYS A 191 8.02 -10.15 2.98
N ALA A 192 6.80 -9.62 3.00
CA ALA A 192 6.52 -8.20 2.86
C ALA A 192 5.12 -7.87 3.42
N ALA A 193 4.93 -6.61 3.79
CA ALA A 193 3.64 -6.07 4.20
C ALA A 193 3.33 -4.73 3.50
N PHE A 194 2.04 -4.50 3.22
CA PHE A 194 1.57 -3.48 2.28
C PHE A 194 0.64 -2.47 2.95
N THR A 195 0.90 -1.19 2.74
CA THR A 195 0.14 -0.06 3.29
C THR A 195 -0.84 0.49 2.24
N GLN A 196 -1.49 1.61 2.54
CA GLN A 196 -2.25 2.40 1.56
C GLN A 196 -1.64 3.80 1.37
N ASP A 197 -0.33 3.90 1.53
CA ASP A 197 0.39 5.15 1.34
C ASP A 197 0.51 5.44 -0.17
N PRO A 198 0.02 6.60 -0.67
CA PRO A 198 -0.11 6.87 -2.10
C PRO A 198 1.22 7.28 -2.75
N ALA A 199 2.14 6.32 -2.83
CA ALA A 199 3.47 6.44 -3.39
C ALA A 199 3.83 5.22 -4.24
N SER A 200 4.88 5.37 -5.05
CA SER A 200 5.51 4.26 -5.76
C SER A 200 6.59 3.63 -4.89
N PHE A 201 6.76 2.32 -4.98
CA PHE A 201 7.77 1.62 -4.19
C PHE A 201 9.16 1.79 -4.80
N SER A 202 10.13 2.08 -3.95
CA SER A 202 11.56 2.05 -4.26
C SER A 202 12.35 1.55 -3.05
N TYR A 203 13.67 1.48 -3.18
CA TYR A 203 14.58 1.07 -2.10
C TYR A 203 14.62 2.03 -0.91
N SER A 204 13.91 3.17 -0.97
CA SER A 204 13.68 4.04 0.20
C SER A 204 12.66 3.48 1.19
N TYR A 205 11.91 2.44 0.81
CA TYR A 205 10.91 1.79 1.65
C TYR A 205 11.42 0.50 2.28
N ASP A 206 10.95 0.21 3.50
CA ASP A 206 11.12 -1.09 4.12
C ASP A 206 10.07 -2.09 3.57
N LEU A 207 10.43 -3.37 3.51
CA LEU A 207 9.54 -4.41 2.96
C LEU A 207 8.26 -4.62 3.78
N TYR A 208 8.16 -4.10 5.00
CA TYR A 208 6.95 -4.14 5.82
C TYR A 208 6.17 -2.83 5.79
N THR A 209 6.56 -1.87 4.94
CA THR A 209 5.83 -0.61 4.72
C THR A 209 5.69 -0.30 3.22
N VAL A 210 5.49 -1.33 2.40
CA VAL A 210 5.40 -1.18 0.93
C VAL A 210 4.17 -0.33 0.57
N PRO A 211 4.35 0.84 -0.08
CA PRO A 211 3.26 1.74 -0.42
C PRO A 211 2.43 1.17 -1.58
N ARG A 212 1.17 1.58 -1.65
CA ARG A 212 0.24 1.20 -2.73
C ARG A 212 -0.58 2.38 -3.18
N GLN A 213 -0.82 2.45 -4.47
CA GLN A 213 -1.61 3.48 -5.12
C GLN A 213 -3.08 3.06 -5.19
N PRO A 214 -3.98 3.73 -4.45
CA PRO A 214 -5.39 3.38 -4.44
C PRO A 214 -6.08 3.76 -5.75
N ILE A 215 -6.67 2.76 -6.40
CA ILE A 215 -7.55 2.94 -7.55
C ILE A 215 -8.97 2.60 -7.09
N VAL A 216 -9.66 3.61 -6.57
CA VAL A 216 -10.95 3.44 -5.89
C VAL A 216 -11.90 4.60 -6.19
N GLY A 217 -13.21 4.31 -6.24
CA GLY A 217 -14.26 5.32 -6.44
C GLY A 217 -13.98 6.28 -7.58
N HIS A 218 -14.11 7.59 -7.32
CA HIS A 218 -13.86 8.63 -8.33
C HIS A 218 -12.41 8.68 -8.84
N TRP A 219 -11.45 8.08 -8.13
CA TRP A 219 -10.07 7.90 -8.59
C TRP A 219 -9.88 6.67 -9.50
N GLY A 220 -10.94 5.89 -9.75
CA GLY A 220 -10.94 4.75 -10.67
C GLY A 220 -10.93 5.11 -12.15
N ASN A 221 -11.01 6.38 -12.55
CA ASN A 221 -11.03 6.74 -13.97
C ASN A 221 -9.65 6.60 -14.64
N LEU A 222 -9.62 6.42 -15.96
CA LEU A 222 -8.39 6.20 -16.73
C LEU A 222 -7.38 7.36 -16.62
N LYS A 223 -7.86 8.62 -16.57
CA LYS A 223 -6.98 9.80 -16.45
C LYS A 223 -6.19 9.77 -15.14
N HIS A 224 -6.86 9.49 -14.03
CA HIS A 224 -6.20 9.34 -12.73
C HIS A 224 -5.27 8.12 -12.71
N PHE A 225 -5.71 7.00 -13.27
CA PHE A 225 -4.89 5.80 -13.41
C PHE A 225 -3.56 6.08 -14.11
N ILE A 226 -3.57 6.73 -15.28
CA ILE A 226 -2.35 7.09 -16.02
C ILE A 226 -1.45 8.04 -15.20
N LYS A 227 -2.04 8.98 -14.45
CA LYS A 227 -1.27 9.86 -13.54
C LYS A 227 -0.55 9.04 -12.47
N VAL A 228 -1.24 8.07 -11.87
CA VAL A 228 -0.68 7.17 -10.86
C VAL A 228 0.48 6.34 -11.43
N LEU A 229 0.35 5.79 -12.64
CA LEU A 229 1.40 4.99 -13.28
C LEU A 229 2.69 5.79 -13.54
N ASN A 230 2.58 7.11 -13.68
CA ASN A 230 3.70 8.01 -13.93
C ASN A 230 4.30 8.63 -12.65
N MET A 231 3.76 8.29 -11.49
CA MET A 231 4.27 8.80 -10.21
C MET A 231 5.61 8.15 -9.87
N LYS A 232 6.64 8.95 -9.65
CA LYS A 232 7.95 8.48 -9.20
C LYS A 232 7.99 8.36 -7.65
N PRO A 233 8.82 7.48 -7.09
CA PRO A 233 9.19 7.56 -5.69
C PRO A 233 10.03 8.82 -5.44
N LEU A 234 9.85 9.48 -4.29
CA LEU A 234 10.80 10.48 -3.82
C LEU A 234 11.85 9.77 -2.95
N GLU A 235 13.11 9.75 -3.39
CA GLU A 235 14.18 9.03 -2.70
C GLU A 235 14.57 9.75 -1.39
N ILE A 236 14.21 9.16 -0.25
CA ILE A 236 14.44 9.71 1.09
C ILE A 236 15.59 8.96 1.77
N LYS A 237 16.61 9.69 2.22
CA LYS A 237 17.73 9.15 3.03
C LYS A 237 17.35 9.03 4.50
N ASN A 238 16.64 10.02 5.03
CA ASN A 238 16.18 10.06 6.41
C ASN A 238 14.95 10.96 6.53
N PHE A 239 14.14 10.75 7.56
CA PHE A 239 12.95 11.55 7.84
C PHE A 239 12.58 11.47 9.32
N TYR A 240 11.88 12.50 9.79
CA TYR A 240 11.36 12.61 11.16
C TYR A 240 9.98 13.29 11.14
N PRO A 241 9.05 12.92 12.05
CA PRO A 241 9.12 11.75 12.93
C PRO A 241 9.15 10.46 12.11
N LYS A 242 9.65 9.38 12.71
CA LYS A 242 9.55 8.05 12.09
C LYS A 242 8.10 7.61 12.00
N TYR A 243 7.80 6.70 11.07
CA TYR A 243 6.48 6.09 11.00
C TYR A 243 6.18 5.36 12.30
N GLY A 244 4.89 5.24 12.63
CA GLY A 244 4.44 4.55 13.83
C GLY A 244 4.04 5.48 14.98
N ILE A 245 4.15 5.00 16.22
CA ILE A 245 3.59 5.66 17.40
C ILE A 245 4.40 6.91 17.75
N LEU A 246 3.74 8.07 17.78
CA LEU A 246 4.33 9.32 18.24
C LEU A 246 4.61 9.26 19.74
N THR A 247 5.83 9.64 20.10
CA THR A 247 6.26 9.85 21.48
C THR A 247 5.94 11.26 21.99
N LYS A 248 5.77 12.22 21.06
CA LYS A 248 5.45 13.63 21.34
C LYS A 248 4.41 14.13 20.33
N ASN A 249 3.38 14.82 20.83
CA ASN A 249 2.35 15.44 20.01
C ASN A 249 2.17 16.92 20.40
N PRO A 250 2.40 17.88 19.48
CA PRO A 250 2.91 17.68 18.13
C PRO A 250 4.39 17.24 18.14
N PRO A 251 4.89 16.58 17.08
CA PRO A 251 6.32 16.44 16.91
C PRO A 251 6.96 17.82 16.75
N ASP A 252 8.24 17.95 17.15
CA ASP A 252 8.94 19.25 17.09
C ASP A 252 9.01 19.83 15.67
N LYS A 253 9.08 18.93 14.69
CA LYS A 253 9.12 19.21 13.27
C LYS A 253 8.66 18.00 12.47
N ILE A 254 8.35 18.23 11.19
CA ILE A 254 8.27 17.18 10.19
C ILE A 254 9.35 17.48 9.16
N GLU A 255 10.24 16.53 8.88
CA GLU A 255 11.33 16.71 7.91
C GLU A 255 11.66 15.45 7.12
N ALA A 256 12.20 15.64 5.92
CA ALA A 256 12.80 14.58 5.13
C ALA A 256 14.05 15.08 4.40
N LYS A 257 15.14 14.32 4.51
CA LYS A 257 16.38 14.48 3.76
C LYS A 257 16.24 13.72 2.44
N VAL A 258 15.99 14.45 1.36
CA VAL A 258 15.90 13.91 -0.01
C VAL A 258 17.31 13.58 -0.51
N ARG A 259 17.48 12.51 -1.29
CA ARG A 259 18.81 12.06 -1.76
C ARG A 259 19.55 13.14 -2.55
N ASP A 260 18.88 13.70 -3.56
CA ASP A 260 19.37 14.70 -4.52
C ASP A 260 18.29 15.76 -4.78
N LEU A 261 18.05 16.64 -3.80
CA LEU A 261 16.94 17.60 -3.87
C LEU A 261 17.08 18.60 -5.03
N SER A 262 18.30 18.87 -5.49
CA SER A 262 18.59 19.76 -6.62
C SER A 262 17.89 19.36 -7.92
N ASN A 263 17.54 18.08 -8.09
CA ASN A 263 16.80 17.56 -9.25
C ASN A 263 15.30 17.86 -9.21
N TYR A 264 14.80 18.46 -8.13
CA TYR A 264 13.38 18.65 -7.88
C TYR A 264 13.01 20.13 -7.72
N LYS A 265 11.75 20.44 -8.02
CA LYS A 265 11.09 21.74 -7.83
C LYS A 265 9.70 21.53 -7.22
N ASN A 266 9.06 22.63 -6.79
CA ASN A 266 7.67 22.64 -6.31
C ASN A 266 7.40 21.58 -5.22
N CYS A 267 8.23 21.57 -4.19
CA CYS A 267 8.10 20.63 -3.09
C CYS A 267 7.02 21.05 -2.08
N GLY A 268 6.34 20.06 -1.50
CA GLY A 268 5.26 20.23 -0.52
C GLY A 268 5.27 19.11 0.53
N ILE A 269 4.87 19.45 1.75
CA ILE A 269 4.63 18.48 2.84
C ILE A 269 3.13 18.38 3.07
N TYR A 270 2.57 17.18 3.01
CA TYR A 270 1.17 16.91 3.30
C TYR A 270 1.03 16.28 4.69
N VAL A 271 0.07 16.74 5.47
CA VAL A 271 -0.34 16.09 6.72
C VAL A 271 -1.86 15.90 6.68
N SER A 272 -2.33 14.69 6.95
CA SER A 272 -3.75 14.32 6.72
C SER A 272 -4.79 15.24 7.37
N GLU A 273 -4.49 15.84 8.53
CA GLU A 273 -5.40 16.79 9.18
C GLU A 273 -5.08 18.27 8.91
N LEU A 274 -3.89 18.59 8.39
CA LEU A 274 -3.48 19.97 8.11
C LEU A 274 -3.49 20.33 6.63
N GLY A 275 -3.63 19.36 5.74
CA GLY A 275 -3.54 19.56 4.30
C GLY A 275 -2.10 19.77 3.84
N TRP A 276 -1.93 20.61 2.82
CA TRP A 276 -0.62 20.92 2.22
C TRP A 276 0.05 22.09 2.94
N LEU A 277 1.29 21.85 3.35
CA LEU A 277 2.17 22.80 4.01
C LEU A 277 3.34 23.11 3.08
N LYS A 278 3.72 24.40 3.03
CA LYS A 278 4.90 24.85 2.29
C LYS A 278 6.15 24.56 3.14
N PRO A 279 7.10 23.75 2.66
CA PRO A 279 8.30 23.44 3.41
C PRO A 279 9.31 24.58 3.34
N GLU A 280 10.06 24.75 4.43
CA GLU A 280 11.38 25.36 4.38
C GLU A 280 12.40 24.37 3.82
N ILE A 281 13.45 24.89 3.18
CA ILE A 281 14.49 24.08 2.54
C ILE A 281 15.85 24.47 3.08
N LYS A 282 16.58 23.51 3.66
CA LYS A 282 17.97 23.68 4.09
C LYS A 282 18.84 22.57 3.52
N GLY A 283 19.65 22.91 2.52
CA GLY A 283 20.39 21.91 1.74
C GLY A 283 19.44 20.93 1.06
N ASN A 284 19.56 19.64 1.40
CA ASN A 284 18.68 18.58 0.88
C ASN A 284 17.49 18.23 1.80
N ILE A 285 17.21 19.06 2.81
CA ILE A 285 16.17 18.80 3.81
C ILE A 285 14.96 19.68 3.53
N LEU A 286 13.80 19.04 3.39
CA LEU A 286 12.49 19.68 3.42
C LEU A 286 11.96 19.58 4.84
N TYR A 287 11.52 20.68 5.45
CA TYR A 287 10.95 20.63 6.79
C TYR A 287 9.86 21.67 7.05
N VAL A 288 9.05 21.41 8.07
CA VAL A 288 8.11 22.36 8.69
C VAL A 288 8.21 22.25 10.21
N ASN A 289 8.16 23.40 10.89
CA ASN A 289 8.17 23.53 12.35
C ASN A 289 6.82 24.12 12.82
N ASN A 290 6.71 24.45 14.12
CA ASN A 290 5.55 25.15 14.70
C ASN A 290 4.21 24.46 14.39
N LEU A 291 4.20 23.12 14.44
CA LEU A 291 3.04 22.32 14.14
C LEU A 291 1.98 22.46 15.24
N PRO A 292 0.69 22.55 14.90
CA PRO A 292 -0.37 22.45 15.90
C PRO A 292 -0.48 21.01 16.42
N SER A 293 -0.99 20.85 17.64
CA SER A 293 -1.28 19.52 18.19
C SER A 293 -2.21 18.73 17.30
N PHE A 294 -1.85 17.48 17.04
CA PHE A 294 -2.62 16.56 16.22
C PHE A 294 -3.81 16.04 17.00
N LYS A 295 -5.00 16.12 16.40
CA LYS A 295 -6.28 15.69 17.00
C LYS A 295 -6.67 14.30 16.52
N ARG A 296 -6.37 13.96 15.27
CA ARG A 296 -6.63 12.62 14.74
C ARG A 296 -5.69 11.61 15.39
N TRP A 297 -6.19 10.39 15.58
CA TRP A 297 -5.38 9.27 16.09
C TRP A 297 -4.36 8.75 15.06
N LYS A 298 -4.54 9.10 13.78
CA LYS A 298 -3.58 8.80 12.70
C LYS A 298 -3.45 9.98 11.75
N ASN A 299 -2.24 10.18 11.25
CA ASN A 299 -1.95 11.09 10.15
C ASN A 299 -1.00 10.41 9.16
N ARG A 300 -1.33 10.44 7.88
CA ARG A 300 -0.34 10.23 6.81
C ARG A 300 0.43 11.52 6.60
N ILE A 301 1.74 11.41 6.59
CA ILE A 301 2.69 12.44 6.23
C ILE A 301 3.21 12.11 4.83
N GLY A 302 3.15 13.09 3.94
CA GLY A 302 3.62 12.97 2.56
C GLY A 302 4.64 14.05 2.23
N PHE A 303 5.71 13.67 1.55
CA PHE A 303 6.65 14.58 0.92
C PHE A 303 6.48 14.42 -0.58
N THR A 304 6.23 15.52 -1.28
CA THR A 304 6.07 15.50 -2.73
C THR A 304 6.89 16.59 -3.37
N CYS A 305 7.45 16.30 -4.53
CA CYS A 305 8.10 17.28 -5.39
C CYS A 305 7.83 16.94 -6.85
N PHE A 306 8.23 17.82 -7.77
CA PHE A 306 8.22 17.57 -9.21
C PHE A 306 9.66 17.47 -9.70
N GLU A 307 9.97 16.43 -10.46
CA GLU A 307 11.29 16.29 -11.10
C GLU A 307 11.46 17.38 -12.17
N LYS A 308 12.57 18.12 -12.14
CA LYS A 308 12.80 19.25 -13.05
C LYS A 308 12.86 18.83 -14.52
N SER A 309 13.40 17.64 -14.81
CA SER A 309 13.64 17.16 -16.17
C SER A 309 12.41 16.59 -16.86
N THR A 310 11.45 16.06 -16.11
CA THR A 310 10.29 15.36 -16.69
C THR A 310 8.93 15.92 -16.27
N ASP A 311 8.91 16.85 -15.30
CA ASP A 311 7.70 17.33 -14.63
C ASP A 311 6.84 16.21 -14.02
N LYS A 312 7.41 15.01 -13.82
CA LYS A 312 6.74 13.93 -13.11
C LYS A 312 6.75 14.21 -11.62
N GLN A 313 5.62 13.94 -10.97
CA GLN A 313 5.50 14.05 -9.53
C GLN A 313 6.23 12.87 -8.86
N ALA A 314 7.08 13.18 -7.89
CA ALA A 314 7.73 12.23 -7.00
C ALA A 314 7.10 12.32 -5.60
N ARG A 315 6.87 11.17 -4.96
CA ARG A 315 6.24 11.12 -3.62
C ARG A 315 6.88 10.11 -2.69
N PHE A 316 6.90 10.46 -1.41
CA PHE A 316 7.17 9.57 -0.30
C PHE A 316 6.09 9.80 0.76
N PHE A 317 5.40 8.76 1.17
CA PHE A 317 4.37 8.80 2.20
C PHE A 317 4.65 7.75 3.27
N TYR A 318 4.28 8.10 4.50
CA TYR A 318 4.23 7.18 5.63
C TYR A 318 3.16 7.64 6.63
N MET A 319 2.89 6.81 7.64
CA MET A 319 1.88 7.09 8.65
C MET A 319 2.48 7.21 10.05
N ILE A 320 1.95 8.15 10.81
CA ILE A 320 2.15 8.31 12.25
C ILE A 320 0.86 8.06 13.00
N ILE A 321 0.98 7.51 14.20
CA ILE A 321 -0.11 7.22 15.12
C ILE A 321 0.02 8.13 16.34
N ASN A 322 -1.04 8.86 16.65
CA ASN A 322 -1.16 9.70 17.83
C ASN A 322 -2.00 8.95 18.89
N PRO A 323 -1.38 8.42 19.96
CA PRO A 323 -2.10 7.72 21.01
C PRO A 323 -3.22 8.57 21.60
N GLN A 324 -4.42 8.01 21.67
CA GLN A 324 -5.59 8.69 22.23
C GLN A 324 -5.74 8.43 23.73
#